data_AF-A0A6J4RTX7-F1
#
_entry.id   AF-A0A6J4RTX7-F1
#
_cell.length_a   1.000
_cell.length_b   1.000
_cell.length_c   1.000
_cell.angle_alpha   90.00
_cell.angle_beta   90.00
_cell.angle_gamma   90.00
#
_symmetry.space_group_name_H-M   'P 1'
#
loop_
_entity.id
_entity.type
_entity.pdbx_description
1 polymer ?
#
loop_
_entity_poly.entity_id
_entity_poly.type
_entity_poly.pdbx_seq_one_letter_code
_entity_poly.pdbx_strand_id
1 'polypeptide(L)' 'MDNVLIVVDDLEAAKAFFAELGMELEGETTVEGRWVDRVVGLNGVRADITMMRTPDGHSRVELT' A
#
# COMPACT_ATOMS: atom_id res chain seq x y z
N MET A 1 8.58 -13.37 0.12
CA MET A 1 7.44 -12.62 0.70
C MET A 1 7.41 -11.31 -0.05
N ASP A 2 6.26 -10.94 -0.61
CA ASP A 2 6.20 -9.86 -1.59
C ASP A 2 6.13 -8.49 -0.90
N ASN A 3 5.30 -8.34 0.14
CA ASN A 3 5.12 -7.13 0.92
C ASN A 3 4.47 -7.42 2.29
N VAL A 4 4.41 -6.39 3.14
CA VAL A 4 3.54 -6.32 4.33
C VAL A 4 2.58 -5.14 4.14
N LEU A 5 1.28 -5.37 4.36
CA LEU A 5 0.23 -4.35 4.23
C LEU A 5 -0.07 -3.68 5.58
N ILE A 6 -0.25 -2.37 5.57
CA ILE A 6 -0.67 -1.57 6.72
C ILE A 6 -1.86 -0.69 6.30
N VAL A 7 -2.99 -0.83 6.99
CA VAL A 7 -4.14 0.05 6.81
C VAL A 7 -3.90 1.35 7.59
N VAL A 8 -4.03 2.50 6.94
CA VAL A 8 -3.75 3.82 7.53
C VAL A 8 -4.91 4.79 7.31
N ASP A 9 -5.03 5.78 8.19
CA ASP A 9 -6.06 6.83 8.06
C ASP A 9 -5.61 7.95 7.10
N ASP A 10 -4.30 8.22 7.02
CA ASP A 10 -3.70 9.23 6.15
C ASP A 10 -2.53 8.64 5.35
N LEU A 11 -2.76 8.45 4.05
CA LEU A 11 -1.82 7.83 3.12
C LEU A 11 -0.60 8.71 2.86
N GLU A 12 -0.79 10.03 2.76
CA GLU A 12 0.32 10.96 2.51
C GLU A 12 1.23 11.07 3.73
N ALA A 13 0.66 11.13 4.94
CA ALA A 13 1.43 11.12 6.17
C ALA A 13 2.23 9.81 6.34
N ALA A 14 1.61 8.67 6.05
CA ALA A 14 2.28 7.37 6.12
C ALA A 14 3.40 7.25 5.07
N LYS A 15 3.14 7.67 3.83
CA LYS A 15 4.15 7.72 2.75
C LYS A 15 5.35 8.58 3.15
N ALA A 16 5.11 9.77 3.69
CA ALA A 16 6.16 10.67 4.17
C ALA A 16 6.99 10.04 5.30
N PHE A 17 6.32 9.38 6.26
CA PHE A 17 7.00 8.67 7.34
C PHE A 17 7.97 7.58 6.82
N PHE A 18 7.51 6.73 5.90
CA PHE A 18 8.38 5.68 5.35
C PHE A 18 9.47 6.22 4.43
N ALA A 19 9.23 7.34 3.74
CA ALA A 19 10.26 8.04 2.98
C ALA A 19 11.40 8.54 3.90
N GLU A 20 11.09 9.09 5.07
CA GLU A 20 12.09 9.51 6.06
C GLU A 20 12.90 8.32 6.64
N LEU A 21 12.32 7.12 6.64
CA LEU A 21 13.04 5.88 6.98
C LEU A 21 13.93 5.36 5.84
N GLY A 22 13.96 6.06 4.70
CA GLY A 22 14.79 5.74 3.54
C GLY A 22 14.12 4.80 2.53
N MET A 23 12.80 4.57 2.62
CA MET A 23 12.08 3.84 1.58
C MET A 23 11.75 4.74 0.39
N GLU A 24 11.61 4.14 -0.77
CA GLU A 24 11.30 4.84 -2.02
C GLU A 24 9.88 4.48 -2.50
N LEU A 25 9.20 5.47 -3.09
CA LEU A 25 7.91 5.22 -3.72
C LEU A 25 8.10 4.32 -4.95
N GLU A 26 7.45 3.17 -4.97
CA GLU A 26 7.45 2.25 -6.11
C GLU A 26 6.26 2.49 -7.03
N GLY A 27 5.09 2.83 -6.48
CA GLY A 27 3.91 3.15 -7.28
C GLY A 27 2.66 3.42 -6.45
N GLU A 28 1.66 3.99 -7.11
CA GLU A 28 0.36 4.30 -6.53
C GLU A 28 -0.75 3.80 -7.46
N THR A 29 -1.85 3.34 -6.87
CA THR A 29 -3.00 2.87 -7.65
C THR A 29 -4.28 2.91 -6.81
N THR A 30 -5.44 2.94 -7.49
CA THR A 30 -6.72 2.68 -6.83
C THR A 30 -7.21 1.30 -7.23
N VAL A 31 -7.55 0.48 -6.24
CA VAL A 31 -8.05 -0.87 -6.41
C VAL A 31 -9.53 -0.92 -6.08
N GLU A 32 -10.33 -1.43 -7.02
CA GLU A 32 -11.79 -1.54 -6.85
C GLU A 32 -12.41 -2.68 -7.67
N GLY A 33 -13.68 -2.96 -7.34
CA GLY A 33 -14.55 -3.87 -8.09
C GLY A 33 -14.67 -5.27 -7.49
N ARG A 34 -15.55 -6.09 -8.07
CA ARG A 34 -15.98 -7.39 -7.51
C ARG A 34 -14.86 -8.38 -7.24
N TRP A 35 -13.69 -8.23 -7.87
CA TRP A 35 -12.58 -9.12 -7.62
C TRP A 35 -11.95 -8.84 -6.24
N VAL A 36 -11.82 -7.57 -5.85
CA VAL A 36 -11.30 -7.12 -4.55
C VAL A 36 -12.25 -7.55 -3.45
N ASP A 37 -13.54 -7.28 -3.65
CA ASP A 37 -14.62 -7.66 -2.72
C ASP A 37 -14.52 -9.13 -2.29
N ARG A 38 -14.27 -10.02 -3.27
CA ARG A 38 -14.11 -11.46 -3.02
C ARG A 38 -12.82 -11.82 -2.29
N VAL A 39 -11.75 -11.07 -2.50
CA VAL A 39 -10.45 -11.32 -1.85
C VAL A 39 -10.52 -10.92 -0.38
N VAL A 40 -11.09 -9.75 -0.07
CA VAL A 40 -11.14 -9.23 1.31
C VAL A 40 -12.42 -9.58 2.07
N GLY A 41 -13.45 -10.11 1.38
CA GLY A 41 -14.71 -10.53 2.00
C GLY A 41 -15.66 -9.38 2.36
N LEU A 42 -15.51 -8.22 1.72
CA LEU A 42 -16.34 -7.03 1.89
C LEU A 42 -16.99 -6.65 0.56
N ASN A 43 -18.09 -5.89 0.56
CA ASN A 43 -18.77 -5.47 -0.66
C ASN A 43 -18.51 -3.99 -0.95
N GLY A 44 -18.30 -3.64 -2.22
CA GLY A 44 -18.15 -2.25 -2.65
C GLY A 44 -16.82 -1.63 -2.21
N VAL A 45 -15.77 -2.45 -2.09
CA VAL A 45 -14.45 -2.01 -1.67
C VAL A 45 -13.84 -1.13 -2.75
N ARG A 46 -13.31 0.01 -2.30
CA ARG A 46 -12.42 0.88 -3.05
C ARG A 46 -11.32 1.34 -2.11
N ALA A 47 -10.08 1.18 -2.52
CA ALA A 47 -8.92 1.50 -1.71
C ALA A 47 -7.84 2.16 -2.57
N ASP A 48 -7.26 3.24 -2.06
CA ASP A 48 -6.07 3.86 -2.65
C ASP A 48 -4.84 3.23 -2.01
N ILE A 49 -3.86 2.85 -2.83
CA ILE A 49 -2.69 2.09 -2.41
C ILE A 49 -1.43 2.85 -2.76
N THR A 50 -0.50 2.92 -1.81
CA THR A 50 0.88 3.35 -2.01
C THR A 50 1.83 2.19 -1.71
N MET A 51 2.65 1.81 -2.69
CA MET A 51 3.70 0.80 -2.51
C MET A 51 5.05 1.49 -2.25
N MET A 52 5.65 1.18 -1.11
CA MET A 52 6.98 1.67 -0.70
C MET A 52 7.99 0.53 -0.77
N ARG A 53 9.21 0.77 -1.26
CA ARG A 53 10.27 -0.23 -1.43
C ARG A 53 11.52 0.12 -0.62
N THR A 54 12.19 -0.87 -0.05
CA THR A 54 13.49 -0.67 0.60
C THR A 54 14.59 -0.40 -0.44
N PRO A 55 15.67 0.33 -0.10
CA PRO A 55 16.77 0.63 -1.03
C PRO A 55 17.48 -0.59 -1.62
N ASP A 56 17.55 -1.69 -0.86
CA ASP A 56 18.09 -2.96 -1.35
C ASP A 56 17.17 -3.67 -2.37
N GLY A 57 15.95 -3.17 -2.53
CA GLY A 57 14.95 -3.61 -3.46
C GLY A 57 14.24 -4.93 -3.10
N HIS A 58 14.53 -5.51 -1.94
CA HIS A 58 14.04 -6.85 -1.58
C HIS A 58 12.74 -6.84 -0.78
N SER A 59 12.43 -5.73 -0.10
CA SER A 59 11.26 -5.64 0.79
C SER A 59 10.34 -4.48 0.38
N ARG A 60 9.05 -4.63 0.68
CA ARG A 60 8.02 -3.65 0.37
C ARG A 60 7.02 -3.50 1.51
N VAL A 61 6.50 -2.29 1.67
CA VAL A 61 5.36 -1.96 2.51
C VAL A 61 4.26 -1.42 1.61
N GLU A 62 3.06 -1.99 1.72
CA GLU A 62 1.85 -1.51 1.05
C GLU A 62 1.01 -0.74 2.05
N LEU A 63 0.68 0.51 1.72
CA LEU A 63 -0.16 1.39 2.53
C LEU A 63 -1.52 1.50 1.84
N THR A 64 -2.61 1.30 2.58
CA THR A 64 -3.99 1.33 2.06
C THR A 64 -4.98 1.92 3.03
#